data_AF-A0A0D2HMT4-F1
#
_entry.id   AF-A0A0D2HMT4-F1
#
_cell.length_a   1.000
_cell.length_b   1.000
_cell.length_c   1.000
_cell.angle_alpha   90.00
_cell.angle_beta   90.00
_cell.angle_gamma   90.00
#
_symmetry.space_group_name_H-M   'P 1'
#
loop_
_entity.id
_entity.type
_entity.pdbx_description
1 polymer ?
#
loop_
_entity_poly.entity_id
_entity_poly.type
_entity_poly.pdbx_seq_one_letter_code
_entity_poly.pdbx_strand_id
1 'polypeptide(L)' 'MKTLAAICIDYSDDLISRAADVTLKESRKLLLAIRETPLSDIYLDNMLFLRRAGAVQFPLSIRDQRTWKA' A
#
# COMPACT_ATOMS: atom_id res chain seq x y z
N MET A 1 -7.10 -2.94 7.71
CA MET A 1 -6.82 -3.31 6.30
C MET A 1 -5.89 -4.53 6.28
N LYS A 2 -6.41 -5.72 5.95
CA LYS A 2 -5.66 -6.99 5.98
C LYS A 2 -4.45 -6.95 5.04
N THR A 3 -4.65 -6.57 3.78
CA THR A 3 -3.60 -6.60 2.75
C THR A 3 -2.44 -5.64 3.04
N LEU A 4 -2.71 -4.43 3.52
CA LEU A 4 -1.66 -3.47 3.89
C LEU A 4 -0.77 -4.01 5.02
N ALA A 5 -1.40 -4.57 6.06
CA ALA A 5 -0.66 -5.16 7.18
C ALA A 5 0.14 -6.39 6.74
N ALA A 6 -0.46 -7.25 5.92
CA ALA A 6 0.18 -8.45 5.38
C ALA A 6 1.47 -8.11 4.62
N ILE A 7 1.44 -7.13 3.70
CA ILE A 7 2.62 -6.70 2.94
C ILE A 7 3.65 -6.03 3.87
N CYS A 8 3.21 -5.28 4.88
CA CYS A 8 4.11 -4.60 5.82
C CYS A 8 4.97 -5.58 6.64
N ILE A 9 4.44 -6.76 6.95
CA ILE A 9 5.11 -7.78 7.77
C ILE A 9 5.58 -9.02 6.97
N ASP A 10 5.52 -8.97 5.63
CA ASP A 10 5.85 -10.09 4.72
C ASP A 10 5.02 -11.37 4.99
N TYR A 11 3.74 -11.19 5.39
CA TYR A 11 2.80 -12.28 5.63
C TYR A 11 2.03 -12.65 4.36
N SER A 12 2.65 -13.51 3.55
CA SER A 12 2.15 -14.00 2.26
C SER A 12 1.09 -15.12 2.37
N ASP A 13 -0.12 -14.80 2.85
CA ASP A 13 -1.26 -15.74 2.95
C ASP A 13 -2.02 -15.94 1.62
N ASP A 14 -1.79 -15.05 0.65
CA ASP A 14 -2.39 -15.13 -0.69
C ASP A 14 -1.42 -14.70 -1.79
N LEU A 15 -1.83 -14.89 -3.05
CA LEU A 15 -0.99 -14.54 -4.20
C LEU A 15 -0.73 -13.03 -4.31
N ILE A 16 -1.64 -12.19 -3.82
CA ILE A 16 -1.54 -10.73 -3.94
C ILE A 16 -0.47 -10.21 -2.99
N SER A 17 -0.54 -10.58 -1.71
CA SER A 17 0.48 -10.29 -0.70
C SER A 17 1.84 -10.82 -1.16
N ARG A 18 1.90 -12.09 -1.61
CA ARG A 18 3.13 -12.68 -2.13
C ARG A 18 3.73 -11.93 -3.32
N ALA A 19 2.89 -11.51 -4.27
CA ALA A 19 3.34 -10.75 -5.43
C ALA A 19 3.85 -9.36 -5.04
N ALA A 20 3.24 -8.70 -4.05
CA ALA A 20 3.71 -7.43 -3.52
C ALA A 20 5.07 -7.57 -2.83
N ASP A 21 5.26 -8.62 -2.02
CA ASP A 21 6.52 -8.92 -1.34
C ASP A 21 7.64 -9.19 -2.36
N VAL A 22 7.33 -9.97 -3.41
CA VAL A 22 8.24 -10.17 -4.54
C VAL A 22 8.54 -8.86 -5.29
N THR A 23 7.55 -7.98 -5.43
CA THR A 23 7.76 -6.69 -6.10
C THR A 23 8.73 -5.81 -5.31
N LEU A 24 8.60 -5.79 -3.98
CA LEU A 24 9.51 -5.05 -3.12
C LEU A 24 10.92 -5.66 -3.10
N LYS A 25 11.06 -6.98 -2.97
CA LYS A 25 12.39 -7.64 -2.94
C LYS A 25 13.17 -7.45 -4.24
N GLU A 26 12.48 -7.46 -5.39
CA GLU A 26 13.08 -7.27 -6.71
C GLU A 26 13.26 -5.77 -7.06
N SER A 27 13.05 -4.86 -6.08
CA SER A 27 13.13 -3.41 -6.29
C SER A 27 12.27 -2.89 -7.45
N ARG A 28 11.11 -3.53 -7.67
CA ARG A 28 10.16 -3.15 -8.70
C ARG A 28 9.16 -2.14 -8.14
N LYS A 29 8.51 -1.41 -9.04
CA LYS A 29 7.51 -0.40 -8.66
C LYS A 29 6.26 -1.08 -8.09
N LEU A 30 6.01 -0.88 -6.80
CA LEU A 30 4.76 -1.25 -6.12
C LEU A 30 3.93 0.00 -5.85
N LEU A 31 2.69 0.05 -6.34
CA LEU A 31 1.72 1.10 -6.05
C LEU A 31 0.60 0.53 -5.19
N LEU A 32 0.31 1.19 -4.06
CA LEU A 32 -0.74 0.81 -3.13
C LEU A 32 -1.88 1.83 -3.21
N ALA A 33 -3.00 1.41 -3.80
CA ALA A 33 -4.21 2.21 -3.89
C ALA A 33 -5.07 2.03 -2.62
N ILE A 34 -4.88 2.88 -1.62
CA ILE A 34 -5.47 2.71 -0.28
C ILE A 34 -6.81 3.43 -0.21
N ARG A 35 -7.87 2.69 0.10
CA ARG A 35 -9.24 3.21 0.21
C ARG A 35 -9.81 3.07 1.63
N GLU A 36 -9.33 3.90 2.55
CA GLU A 36 -9.82 3.95 3.93
C GLU A 36 -10.02 5.40 4.38
N THR A 37 -11.04 5.66 5.21
CA THR A 37 -11.26 6.98 5.82
C THR A 37 -12.19 6.83 7.03
N PRO A 38 -11.79 7.29 8.24
CA PRO A 38 -10.51 7.91 8.60
C PRO A 38 -9.36 6.89 8.72
N LEU A 39 -8.12 7.36 8.59
CA LEU A 39 -6.93 6.52 8.80
C LEU A 39 -6.60 6.45 10.29
N SER A 40 -6.47 5.24 10.82
CA SER A 40 -5.88 4.98 12.13
C SER A 40 -4.35 5.07 12.06
N ASP A 41 -3.70 5.41 13.17
CA ASP A 41 -2.24 5.43 13.32
C ASP A 41 -1.58 4.13 12.85
N ILE A 42 -2.21 2.97 13.10
CA ILE A 42 -1.71 1.66 12.63
C ILE A 42 -1.57 1.63 11.11
N TYR A 43 -2.52 2.23 10.37
CA TYR A 43 -2.42 2.28 8.92
C TYR A 43 -1.35 3.27 8.47
N LEU A 44 -1.21 4.40 9.16
CA LEU A 44 -0.18 5.39 8.86
C LEU A 44 1.22 4.83 9.06
N ASP A 45 1.45 4.09 10.14
CA ASP A 45 2.73 3.44 10.43
C ASP A 45 3.09 2.40 9.37
N ASN A 46 2.14 1.53 9.00
CA ASN A 46 2.34 0.55 7.94
C ASN A 46 2.60 1.23 6.58
N MET A 47 1.86 2.29 6.26
CA MET A 47 2.07 3.07 5.04
C MET A 47 3.45 3.74 5.02
N LEU A 48 3.90 4.28 6.15
CA LEU A 48 5.19 4.91 6.30
C LEU A 48 6.34 3.90 6.15
N PHE A 49 6.20 2.73 6.78
CA PHE A 49 7.15 1.63 6.63
C PHE A 49 7.29 1.22 5.16
N LEU A 50 6.16 0.94 4.49
CA LEU A 50 6.16 0.52 3.09
C LEU A 50 6.64 1.64 2.15
N ARG A 51 6.37 2.90 2.49
CA ARG A 51 6.90 4.06 1.74
C ARG A 51 8.42 4.10 1.81
N ARG A 52 9.01 3.84 2.98
CA ARG A 52 10.46 3.75 3.17
C ARG A 52 11.06 2.54 2.44
N ALA A 53 10.32 1.44 2.32
CA ALA A 53 10.70 0.26 1.55
C ALA A 53 10.61 0.45 0.02
N GLY A 54 10.13 1.59 -0.47
CA GLY A 54 10.07 1.91 -1.90
C GLY A 54 8.67 1.80 -2.53
N ALA A 55 7.63 1.49 -1.75
CA ALA A 55 6.26 1.51 -2.25
C ALA A 55 5.76 2.96 -2.50
N VAL A 56 4.88 3.10 -3.47
CA VAL A 56 4.16 4.34 -3.75
C VAL A 56 2.79 4.27 -3.09
N GLN A 57 2.53 5.19 -2.16
CA GLN A 57 1.23 5.33 -1.50
C GLN A 57 0.32 6.19 -2.38
N PHE A 58 -0.80 5.62 -2.83
CA PHE A 58 -1.81 6.32 -3.62
C PHE A 58 -3.15 6.30 -2.87
N PRO A 59 -3.46 7.32 -2.06
CA PRO A 59 -4.70 7.35 -1.29
C PRO A 59 -5.89 7.66 -2.20
N LEU A 60 -6.87 6.74 -2.26
CA LEU A 60 -8.14 6.93 -2.99
C LEU A 60 -9.12 7.81 -2.21
N SER A 61 -8.64 8.95 -1.73
CA SER A 61 -9.46 9.95 -1.03
C SER A 61 -10.39 10.65 -2.03
N ILE A 62 -11.57 11.04 -1.56
CA ILE A 62 -12.63 11.60 -2.43
C ILE A 62 -12.20 12.90 -3.15
N ARG A 63 -11.19 13.61 -2.62
CA ARG A 63 -10.60 14.81 -3.25
C ARG A 63 -9.64 14.45 -4.39
N ASP A 64 -8.96 13.30 -4.30
CA ASP A 64 -7.96 12.88 -5.29
C ASP A 64 -8.59 12.28 -6.56
N GLN A 65 -9.80 11.75 -6.50
CA GLN A 65 -10.49 11.20 -7.68
C GLN A 65 -10.83 12.23 -8.78
N ARG A 66 -10.70 13.54 -8.49
CA ARG A 66 -10.92 14.61 -9.48
C ARG A 66 -9.69 14.93 -10.34
N THR A 67 -8.49 14.51 -9.95
CA THR A 67 -7.23 14.92 -10.61
C THR A 67 -6.87 14.08 -11.84
N TRP A 68 -7.58 12.96 -12.10
CA TRP A 68 -7.28 12.00 -13.17
C TRP A 68 -8.24 12.03 -14.36
N LYS A 69 -9.18 12.99 -14.41
CA LYS A 69 -9.90 13.29 -15.65
C LYS A 69 -9.06 14.26 -16.50
N ALA A 70 -8.07 13.72 -17.19
CA ALA A 70 -7.38 14.35 -18.31
C ALA A 70 -7.59 13.49 -19.56
#